data_AF-A0A2V7TQT0-F1
#
_entry.id   AF-A0A2V7TQT0-F1
#
_cell.length_a   1.000
_cell.length_b   1.000
_cell.length_c   1.000
_cell.angle_alpha   90.00
_cell.angle_beta   90.00
_cell.angle_gamma   90.00
#
_symmetry.space_group_name_H-M   'P 1'
#
loop_
_entity.id
_entity.type
_entity.pdbx_description
1 polymer ?
#
loop_
_entity_poly.entity_id
_entity_poly.type
_entity_poly.pdbx_seq_one_letter_code
_entity_poly.pdbx_strand_id
1 'polypeptide(L)'
;MATNPGGPIAACPRCGQANPGPVACPRCGVIFAKLRPRTAPSATSSADDEAEETRSGFPWLSASAVVLVAVCTVAGWRSLRAPRPNPGVRMAPTVGVRTLSQSREPREAEPPPPTLAPVAAPPVEVLQAEAAGLVDEDRQKAESLARRLPAVGPGDVTVAEQLYARHPETRNLLEATLLNVAQDERRRRRFTEAAVLLQRATVVQVEVARPCLALMDMLIETGDWAGAESAARTAIAREPRNADAWHGLGFALMRQDRNTEAAEALRASLEIRPDATAQALLNRVSKGMADEHGMTEQHLSHFHVRYDGEAHEDVGREILRALERHYATLASALDHQPQATIPVVLFSRQAYYDAAGAPVWSGGVYDSLDG
;
A
#
# COMPACT_ATOMS: atom_id res chain seq x y z
N MET A 1 14.24 40.24 -2.21
CA MET A 1 15.04 39.16 -1.60
C MET A 1 14.49 38.89 -0.20
N ALA A 2 13.56 37.94 -0.07
CA ALA A 2 12.96 37.59 1.21
C ALA A 2 13.69 36.38 1.79
N THR A 3 14.19 36.54 3.02
CA THR A 3 14.96 35.55 3.78
C THR A 3 14.08 34.37 4.21
N ASN A 4 14.62 33.17 3.98
CA ASN A 4 14.04 31.85 4.17
C ASN A 4 13.87 31.51 5.67
N PRO A 5 12.65 31.27 6.21
CA PRO A 5 12.48 30.82 7.58
C PRO A 5 12.43 29.29 7.63
N GLY A 6 13.49 28.70 8.17
CA GLY A 6 13.65 27.27 8.40
C GLY A 6 15.00 26.82 7.87
N GLY A 7 16.00 26.84 8.74
CA GLY A 7 17.39 26.54 8.43
C GLY A 7 17.60 25.12 7.86
N PRO A 8 18.78 24.87 7.26
CA PRO A 8 19.08 23.62 6.60
C PRO A 8 19.02 22.43 7.57
N ILE A 9 18.35 21.35 7.16
CA ILE A 9 18.40 20.06 7.86
C ILE A 9 19.83 19.53 7.70
N ALA A 10 20.63 19.59 8.76
CA ALA A 10 22.04 19.21 8.73
C ALA A 10 22.25 17.73 8.36
N ALA A 11 21.34 16.85 8.79
CA ALA A 11 21.36 15.43 8.47
C ALA A 11 19.96 14.83 8.40
N CYS A 12 19.77 13.83 7.53
CA CYS A 12 18.52 13.10 7.40
C CYS A 12 18.18 12.38 8.70
N PRO A 13 16.97 12.58 9.27
CA PRO A 13 16.52 11.91 10.48
C PRO A 13 16.32 10.40 10.29
N ARG A 14 16.12 9.93 9.05
CA ARG A 14 15.92 8.49 8.74
C ARG A 14 17.25 7.73 8.60
N CYS A 15 18.22 8.27 7.86
CA CYS A 15 19.45 7.53 7.52
C CYS A 15 20.76 8.24 7.90
N GLY A 16 20.70 9.40 8.54
CA GLY A 16 21.88 10.17 8.92
C GLY A 16 22.62 10.83 7.76
N GLN A 17 22.10 10.76 6.52
CA GLN A 17 22.70 11.41 5.35
C GLN A 17 22.89 12.91 5.61
N ALA A 18 24.13 13.38 5.60
CA ALA A 18 24.43 14.80 5.70
C ALA A 18 23.83 15.56 4.51
N ASN A 19 23.20 16.70 4.77
CA ASN A 19 22.59 17.57 3.75
C ASN A 19 21.65 16.83 2.76
N PRO A 20 20.56 16.21 3.25
CA PRO A 20 19.72 15.33 2.44
C PRO A 20 18.82 16.04 1.40
N GLY A 21 19.10 17.31 1.08
CA GLY A 21 18.26 18.12 0.18
C GLY A 21 16.98 18.65 0.86
N PRO A 22 16.32 19.64 0.24
CA PRO A 22 15.22 20.38 0.87
C PRO A 22 13.87 19.65 0.87
N VAL A 23 13.69 18.63 0.01
CA VAL A 23 12.39 17.99 -0.23
C VAL A 23 12.42 16.51 0.10
N ALA A 24 13.47 15.77 -0.28
CA ALA A 24 13.55 14.34 -0.01
C ALA A 24 15.00 13.87 0.09
N CYS A 25 15.25 12.91 0.98
CA CYS A 25 16.58 12.33 1.15
C CYS A 25 16.92 11.38 0.01
N PRO A 26 18.02 11.61 -0.74
CA PRO A 26 18.39 10.78 -1.89
C PRO A 26 18.79 9.36 -1.50
N ARG A 27 19.13 9.12 -0.22
CA ARG A 27 19.59 7.83 0.26
C ARG A 27 18.46 6.89 0.71
N CYS A 28 17.35 7.43 1.20
CA CYS A 28 16.30 6.62 1.83
C CYS A 28 14.87 7.04 1.45
N GLY A 29 14.74 8.00 0.53
CA GLY A 29 13.45 8.46 0.01
C GLY A 29 12.56 9.20 1.01
N VAL A 30 13.02 9.51 2.23
CA VAL A 30 12.18 10.21 3.20
C VAL A 30 11.92 11.64 2.73
N ILE A 31 10.65 12.03 2.67
CA ILE A 31 10.21 13.36 2.22
C ILE A 31 10.11 14.29 3.44
N PHE A 32 10.71 15.48 3.35
CA PHE A 32 10.66 16.53 4.36
C PHE A 32 9.46 17.44 4.08
N ALA A 33 8.28 17.07 4.57
CA ALA A 33 7.07 17.89 4.39
C ALA A 33 7.12 19.14 5.28
N LYS A 34 7.25 20.34 4.68
CA LYS A 34 6.89 21.60 5.35
C LYS A 34 5.42 21.90 5.07
N LEU A 35 4.55 21.75 6.07
CA LEU A 35 3.23 22.39 6.06
C LEU A 35 3.44 23.91 6.02
N ARG A 36 2.93 24.59 4.98
CA ARG A 36 2.85 26.06 5.01
C ARG A 36 1.84 26.46 6.09
N PRO A 37 2.15 27.37 7.02
CA PRO A 37 1.13 27.93 7.89
C PRO A 37 0.16 28.76 7.04
N ARG A 38 -1.14 28.49 7.19
CA ARG A 38 -2.24 29.33 6.67
C ARG A 38 -2.08 30.72 7.28
N THR A 39 -1.84 31.75 6.47
CA THR A 39 -1.98 33.14 6.92
C THR A 39 -3.45 33.39 7.22
N ALA A 40 -3.77 33.71 8.47
CA ALA A 40 -5.07 34.26 8.84
C ALA A 40 -5.25 35.64 8.13
N PRO A 41 -6.48 36.02 7.73
CA PRO A 41 -6.69 37.31 7.13
C PRO A 41 -6.45 38.41 8.18
N SER A 42 -5.51 39.30 7.89
CA SER A 42 -5.28 40.49 8.69
C SER A 42 -6.40 41.50 8.44
N ALA A 43 -7.15 41.81 9.48
CA ALA A 43 -7.97 43.01 9.53
C ALA A 43 -7.04 44.24 9.56
N THR A 44 -7.05 45.04 8.50
CA THR A 44 -6.62 46.44 8.56
C THR A 44 -7.45 47.28 7.61
N SER A 45 -8.00 48.32 8.20
CA SER A 45 -8.58 49.54 7.63
C SER A 45 -7.71 50.18 6.56
N SER A 46 -8.37 50.74 5.55
CA SER A 46 -7.98 52.04 4.99
C SER A 46 -9.22 52.73 4.43
N ALA A 47 -9.52 53.88 5.02
CA ALA A 47 -10.40 54.88 4.46
C ALA A 47 -9.68 55.66 3.35
N ASP A 48 -10.52 56.29 2.52
CA ASP A 48 -10.27 57.42 1.62
C ASP A 48 -9.68 57.13 0.23
N ASP A 49 -10.55 57.18 -0.80
CA ASP A 49 -10.53 58.26 -1.81
C ASP A 49 -11.86 58.35 -2.60
N GLU A 50 -12.26 59.60 -2.85
CA GLU A 50 -13.46 60.14 -3.53
C GLU A 50 -13.50 59.74 -5.04
N ALA A 51 -14.53 59.87 -5.89
CA ALA A 51 -15.78 60.64 -5.96
C ALA A 51 -16.69 60.07 -7.09
N GLU A 52 -17.88 60.66 -7.22
CA GLU A 52 -18.73 60.77 -8.43
C GLU A 52 -19.83 59.73 -8.75
N GLU A 53 -20.98 59.98 -8.12
CA GLU A 53 -22.25 60.37 -8.77
C GLU A 53 -22.87 59.46 -9.87
N THR A 54 -24.01 58.81 -9.58
CA THR A 54 -25.28 59.05 -10.29
C THR A 54 -26.48 58.27 -9.71
N ARG A 55 -27.42 59.05 -9.16
CA ARG A 55 -28.89 58.97 -9.27
C ARG A 55 -29.67 57.65 -9.04
N SER A 56 -30.52 57.78 -8.01
CA SER A 56 -31.99 57.64 -8.02
C SER A 56 -32.63 56.28 -7.71
N GLY A 57 -33.49 56.27 -6.68
CA GLY A 57 -34.54 55.25 -6.50
C GLY A 57 -34.87 54.85 -5.05
N PHE A 58 -35.41 55.75 -4.23
CA PHE A 58 -36.35 55.41 -3.13
C PHE A 58 -37.79 55.40 -3.72
N PRO A 59 -38.89 54.91 -3.05
CA PRO A 59 -39.07 54.62 -1.62
C PRO A 59 -40.00 53.43 -1.22
N TRP A 60 -40.03 53.06 0.08
CA TRP A 60 -41.22 52.94 0.99
C TRP A 60 -40.83 52.25 2.32
N LEU A 61 -40.85 52.96 3.47
CA LEU A 61 -41.81 52.91 4.61
C LEU A 61 -41.99 51.49 5.22
N SER A 62 -41.82 51.22 6.52
CA SER A 62 -42.36 51.93 7.70
C SER A 62 -41.77 51.43 9.06
N ALA A 63 -41.65 52.34 10.05
CA ALA A 63 -42.09 52.26 11.47
C ALA A 63 -41.74 51.01 12.33
N SER A 64 -41.37 51.03 13.62
CA SER A 64 -41.23 52.02 14.71
C SER A 64 -40.69 51.29 15.97
N ALA A 65 -40.01 52.01 16.89
CA ALA A 65 -39.98 51.86 18.38
C ALA A 65 -38.51 51.93 18.95
N VAL A 66 -38.00 52.97 19.65
CA VAL A 66 -38.36 53.57 20.98
C VAL A 66 -37.87 52.62 22.12
N VAL A 67 -36.93 52.89 23.07
CA VAL A 67 -36.59 54.02 23.97
C VAL A 67 -35.14 53.89 24.53
N LEU A 68 -34.53 55.05 24.88
CA LEU A 68 -33.36 55.38 25.74
C LEU A 68 -33.30 54.69 27.14
N VAL A 69 -32.16 54.70 27.89
CA VAL A 69 -31.78 55.68 28.97
C VAL A 69 -30.34 55.39 29.48
N ALA A 70 -29.37 56.33 29.33
CA ALA A 70 -28.64 57.20 30.31
C ALA A 70 -27.99 56.51 31.56
N VAL A 71 -26.66 56.48 31.80
CA VAL A 71 -25.61 57.50 32.16
C VAL A 71 -25.47 57.80 33.68
N CYS A 72 -24.20 57.96 34.14
CA CYS A 72 -23.64 58.46 35.42
C CYS A 72 -23.32 57.40 36.53
N THR A 73 -22.22 57.41 37.30
CA THR A 73 -21.26 58.45 37.72
C THR A 73 -19.87 57.90 38.14
N VAL A 74 -18.91 58.83 38.12
CA VAL A 74 -17.49 58.83 38.52
C VAL A 74 -17.26 58.77 40.04
N ALA A 75 -16.15 58.15 40.49
CA ALA A 75 -15.12 58.71 41.41
C ALA A 75 -14.50 57.66 42.37
N GLY A 76 -13.17 57.62 42.49
CA GLY A 76 -12.51 56.89 43.59
C GLY A 76 -11.01 56.57 43.49
N TRP A 77 -10.16 57.60 43.40
CA TRP A 77 -8.78 57.71 43.93
C TRP A 77 -7.68 56.63 43.72
N ARG A 78 -6.67 57.06 42.93
CA ARG A 78 -5.21 57.06 43.18
C ARG A 78 -4.65 56.13 44.27
N SER A 79 -3.75 55.23 43.87
CA SER A 79 -2.47 55.04 44.58
C SER A 79 -1.35 54.64 43.63
N LEU A 80 -0.15 55.10 43.98
CA LEU A 80 1.09 55.12 43.20
C LEU A 80 1.68 53.71 42.99
N ARG A 81 2.36 53.48 41.85
CA ARG A 81 3.74 52.93 41.80
C ARG A 81 4.30 52.88 40.38
N ALA A 82 5.58 53.26 40.31
CA ALA A 82 6.44 53.46 39.17
C ALA A 82 6.82 52.14 38.43
N PRO A 83 7.52 52.21 37.28
CA PRO A 83 7.65 51.09 36.33
C PRO A 83 8.56 49.98 36.86
N ARG A 84 8.19 48.73 36.62
CA ARG A 84 9.03 47.56 36.94
C ARG A 84 10.18 47.43 35.94
N PRO A 85 11.42 47.19 36.40
CA PRO A 85 12.54 46.84 35.55
C PRO A 85 12.50 45.35 35.17
N ASN A 86 13.14 45.05 34.04
CA ASN A 86 13.31 43.72 33.46
C ASN A 86 14.01 42.75 34.44
N PRO A 87 13.44 41.58 34.81
CA PRO A 87 14.19 40.56 35.53
C PRO A 87 14.91 39.66 34.53
N GLY A 88 16.23 39.58 34.72
CA GLY A 88 17.14 38.79 33.91
C GLY A 88 16.80 37.29 33.86
N VAL A 89 17.26 36.71 32.77
CA VAL A 89 17.32 35.28 32.49
C VAL A 89 17.91 34.54 33.68
N ARG A 90 17.07 33.78 34.40
CA ARG A 90 17.52 32.69 35.26
C ARG A 90 17.71 31.46 34.38
N MET A 91 18.96 31.02 34.23
CA MET A 91 19.25 29.70 33.68
C MET A 91 18.64 28.63 34.59
N ALA A 92 17.74 27.82 34.03
CA ALA A 92 17.29 26.58 34.64
C ALA A 92 18.45 25.56 34.64
N PRO A 93 18.56 24.69 35.66
CA PRO A 93 19.61 23.69 35.71
C PRO A 93 19.46 22.72 34.54
N THR A 94 20.58 22.44 33.88
CA THR A 94 20.75 21.37 32.89
C THR A 94 20.29 20.05 33.48
N VAL A 95 19.06 19.65 33.15
CA VAL A 95 18.66 18.24 33.23
C VAL A 95 19.52 17.53 32.20
N GLY A 96 20.46 16.73 32.69
CA GLY A 96 21.28 15.88 31.83
C GLY A 96 20.35 15.03 30.98
N VAL A 97 20.37 15.28 29.67
CA VAL A 97 19.81 14.36 28.69
C VAL A 97 20.67 13.11 28.80
N ARG A 98 20.21 12.14 29.60
CA ARG A 98 20.63 10.76 29.46
C ARG A 98 20.26 10.39 28.03
N THR A 99 21.26 10.33 27.16
CA THR A 99 21.20 9.56 25.92
C THR A 99 20.83 8.14 26.32
N LEU A 100 19.53 7.86 26.35
CA LEU A 100 19.04 6.50 26.19
C LEU A 100 19.49 6.11 24.79
N SER A 101 20.65 5.44 24.73
CA SER A 101 21.03 4.58 23.63
C SER A 101 19.99 3.46 23.58
N GLN A 102 18.80 3.77 23.06
CA GLN A 102 17.82 2.77 22.70
C GLN A 102 18.45 1.99 21.55
N SER A 103 18.86 0.77 21.88
CA SER A 103 19.09 -0.30 20.92
C SER A 103 17.96 -0.26 19.90
N ARG A 104 18.28 0.13 18.65
CA ARG A 104 17.33 0.06 17.54
C ARG A 104 16.92 -1.40 17.41
N GLU A 105 15.69 -1.72 17.80
CA GLU A 105 15.07 -2.94 17.29
C GLU A 105 15.01 -2.80 15.76
N PRO A 106 15.45 -3.84 15.03
CA PRO A 106 15.40 -3.81 13.58
C PRO A 106 13.93 -3.71 13.17
N ARG A 107 13.60 -2.72 12.31
CA ARG A 107 12.33 -2.69 11.59
C ARG A 107 12.08 -4.09 11.03
N GLU A 108 10.93 -4.67 11.33
CA GLU A 108 10.52 -5.92 10.70
C GLU A 108 10.58 -5.71 9.20
N ALA A 109 11.53 -6.37 8.54
CA ALA A 109 11.66 -6.29 7.10
C ALA A 109 10.38 -6.89 6.50
N GLU A 110 9.88 -6.25 5.43
CA GLU A 110 8.82 -6.82 4.62
C GLU A 110 9.18 -8.29 4.33
N PRO A 111 8.28 -9.25 4.63
CA PRO A 111 8.60 -10.64 4.40
C PRO A 111 8.99 -10.78 2.94
N PRO A 112 10.12 -11.44 2.63
CA PRO A 112 10.41 -11.72 1.25
C PRO A 112 9.20 -12.45 0.64
N PRO A 113 8.85 -12.15 -0.63
CA PRO A 113 7.79 -12.88 -1.30
C PRO A 113 8.04 -14.39 -1.12
N PRO A 114 6.96 -15.19 -1.04
CA PRO A 114 7.08 -16.61 -0.78
C PRO A 114 8.11 -17.20 -1.75
N THR A 115 9.11 -17.91 -1.21
CA THR A 115 10.06 -18.63 -2.05
C THR A 115 9.36 -19.88 -2.57
N LEU A 116 8.47 -19.67 -3.55
CA LEU A 116 7.77 -20.73 -4.24
C LEU A 116 8.81 -21.54 -5.02
N ALA A 117 8.67 -22.87 -5.00
CA ALA A 117 9.49 -23.70 -5.86
C ALA A 117 9.27 -23.24 -7.31
N PRO A 118 10.33 -23.11 -8.12
CA PRO A 118 10.18 -22.74 -9.52
C PRO A 118 9.23 -23.75 -10.17
N VAL A 119 8.17 -23.23 -10.78
CA VAL A 119 7.14 -24.05 -11.41
C VAL A 119 7.78 -24.81 -12.57
N ALA A 120 8.07 -26.09 -12.34
CA ALA A 120 8.77 -26.92 -13.30
C ALA A 120 7.86 -27.19 -14.51
N ALA A 121 8.34 -26.87 -15.71
CA ALA A 121 7.70 -27.27 -16.97
C ALA A 121 7.57 -28.81 -17.05
N PRO A 122 6.68 -29.35 -17.92
CA PRO A 122 6.64 -30.79 -18.19
C PRO A 122 8.05 -31.37 -18.45
N PRO A 123 8.38 -32.57 -17.95
CA PRO A 123 9.69 -33.19 -18.15
C PRO A 123 10.01 -33.35 -19.64
N VAL A 124 11.26 -33.09 -20.02
CA VAL A 124 11.70 -33.11 -21.42
C VAL A 124 11.48 -34.49 -22.06
N GLU A 125 11.59 -35.56 -21.28
CA GLU A 125 11.35 -36.93 -21.73
C GLU A 125 9.91 -37.14 -22.20
N VAL A 126 8.94 -36.53 -21.51
CA VAL A 126 7.52 -36.58 -21.91
C VAL A 126 7.33 -35.84 -23.23
N LEU A 127 7.95 -34.67 -23.37
CA LEU A 127 7.88 -33.86 -24.58
C LEU A 127 8.52 -34.57 -25.79
N GLN A 128 9.64 -35.26 -25.57
CA GLN A 128 10.31 -36.05 -26.59
C GLN A 128 9.48 -37.27 -27.01
N ALA A 129 8.81 -37.93 -26.06
CA ALA A 129 7.92 -39.04 -26.36
C ALA A 129 6.69 -38.62 -27.18
N GLU A 130 6.07 -37.48 -26.85
CA GLU A 130 5.00 -36.88 -27.67
C GLU A 130 5.48 -36.59 -29.09
N ALA A 131 6.64 -35.95 -29.22
CA ALA A 131 7.21 -35.64 -30.52
C ALA A 131 7.50 -36.91 -31.35
N ALA A 132 8.03 -37.96 -30.72
CA ALA A 132 8.35 -39.23 -31.38
C ALA A 132 7.12 -39.99 -31.89
N GLY A 133 5.93 -39.74 -31.31
CA GLY A 133 4.67 -40.31 -31.75
C GLY A 133 4.13 -39.70 -33.05
N LEU A 134 4.65 -38.55 -33.48
CA LEU A 134 4.24 -37.86 -34.69
C LEU A 134 4.91 -38.45 -35.94
N VAL A 135 4.37 -38.11 -37.11
CA VAL A 135 4.94 -38.45 -38.42
C VAL A 135 5.37 -37.18 -39.18
N ASP A 136 6.21 -37.39 -40.20
CA ASP A 136 6.58 -36.38 -41.19
C ASP A 136 7.26 -35.10 -40.61
N GLU A 137 6.98 -33.95 -41.24
CA GLU A 137 7.55 -32.65 -40.91
C GLU A 137 7.19 -32.20 -39.48
N ASP A 138 6.05 -32.66 -38.95
CA ASP A 138 5.57 -32.30 -37.62
C ASP A 138 6.41 -32.93 -36.51
N ARG A 139 6.84 -34.18 -36.70
CA ARG A 139 7.81 -34.82 -35.81
C ARG A 139 9.10 -34.02 -35.74
N GLN A 140 9.63 -33.60 -36.89
CA GLN A 140 10.87 -32.82 -36.92
C GLN A 140 10.73 -31.46 -36.21
N LYS A 141 9.60 -30.77 -36.41
CA LYS A 141 9.26 -29.52 -35.73
C LYS A 141 9.11 -29.73 -34.21
N ALA A 142 8.37 -30.75 -33.80
CA ALA A 142 8.13 -31.05 -32.39
C ALA A 142 9.43 -31.46 -31.67
N GLU A 143 10.24 -32.35 -32.25
CA GLU A 143 11.54 -32.75 -31.70
C GLU A 143 12.52 -31.56 -31.60
N SER A 144 12.55 -30.72 -32.64
CA SER A 144 13.36 -29.49 -32.65
C SER A 144 12.94 -28.53 -31.55
N LEU A 145 11.64 -28.34 -31.37
CA LEU A 145 11.09 -27.48 -30.32
C LEU A 145 11.41 -28.05 -28.93
N ALA A 146 11.14 -29.34 -28.69
CA ALA A 146 11.42 -30.02 -27.43
C ALA A 146 12.91 -29.94 -27.04
N ARG A 147 13.83 -30.07 -28.00
CA ARG A 147 15.29 -29.93 -27.75
C ARG A 147 15.73 -28.52 -27.41
N ARG A 148 15.04 -27.49 -27.91
CA ARG A 148 15.42 -26.09 -27.66
C ARG A 148 14.91 -25.55 -26.33
N LEU A 149 13.92 -26.19 -25.71
CA LEU A 149 13.45 -25.79 -24.38
C LEU A 149 14.60 -25.86 -23.36
N PRO A 150 14.75 -24.85 -22.47
CA PRO A 150 13.85 -23.72 -22.23
C PRO A 150 14.08 -22.48 -23.13
N ALA A 151 15.06 -22.51 -24.04
CA ALA A 151 15.44 -21.39 -24.91
C ALA A 151 14.52 -21.26 -26.15
N VAL A 152 13.27 -20.88 -25.90
CA VAL A 152 12.22 -20.67 -26.92
C VAL A 152 11.70 -19.23 -26.91
N GLY A 153 11.14 -18.76 -28.03
CA GLY A 153 10.59 -17.41 -28.17
C GLY A 153 9.13 -17.37 -28.64
N PRO A 154 8.54 -16.18 -28.82
CA PRO A 154 7.13 -16.03 -29.20
C PRO A 154 6.75 -16.73 -30.51
N GLY A 155 7.66 -16.81 -31.49
CA GLY A 155 7.43 -17.54 -32.74
C GLY A 155 7.28 -19.07 -32.54
N ASP A 156 7.92 -19.61 -31.50
CA ASP A 156 7.81 -21.03 -31.16
C ASP A 156 6.43 -21.37 -30.58
N VAL A 157 5.78 -20.42 -29.92
CA VAL A 157 4.39 -20.58 -29.46
C VAL A 157 3.48 -20.84 -30.65
N THR A 158 3.62 -20.08 -31.74
CA THR A 158 2.82 -20.27 -32.94
C THR A 158 3.02 -21.65 -33.56
N VAL A 159 4.25 -22.13 -33.59
CA VAL A 159 4.56 -23.50 -34.06
C VAL A 159 3.91 -24.54 -33.15
N ALA A 160 4.02 -24.37 -31.83
CA ALA A 160 3.43 -25.28 -30.86
C ALA A 160 1.90 -25.32 -30.96
N GLU A 161 1.25 -24.18 -31.19
CA GLU A 161 -0.21 -24.11 -31.39
C GLU A 161 -0.66 -24.80 -32.67
N GLN A 162 0.10 -24.63 -33.77
CA GLN A 162 -0.17 -25.32 -35.03
C GLN A 162 0.02 -26.84 -34.92
N LEU A 163 0.97 -27.29 -34.09
CA LEU A 163 1.15 -28.69 -33.77
C LEU A 163 -0.03 -29.20 -32.94
N TYR A 164 -0.39 -28.51 -31.85
CA TYR A 164 -1.51 -28.89 -30.98
C TYR A 164 -2.86 -28.91 -31.70
N ALA A 165 -3.11 -27.96 -32.59
CA ALA A 165 -4.35 -27.91 -33.38
C ALA A 165 -4.52 -29.13 -34.31
N ARG A 166 -3.42 -29.75 -34.74
CA ARG A 166 -3.42 -30.94 -35.61
C ARG A 166 -3.25 -32.24 -34.83
N HIS A 167 -2.53 -32.18 -33.72
CA HIS A 167 -2.10 -33.30 -32.89
C HIS A 167 -2.36 -32.95 -31.41
N PRO A 168 -3.59 -33.16 -30.90
CA PRO A 168 -3.96 -32.81 -29.51
C PRO A 168 -3.11 -33.48 -28.43
N GLU A 169 -2.44 -34.59 -28.76
CA GLU A 169 -1.46 -35.27 -27.91
C GLU A 169 -0.24 -34.40 -27.59
N THR A 170 0.05 -33.35 -28.37
CA THR A 170 1.17 -32.42 -28.12
C THR A 170 0.85 -31.33 -27.10
N ARG A 171 -0.18 -31.53 -26.28
CA ARG A 171 -0.62 -30.58 -25.24
C ARG A 171 0.46 -30.25 -24.22
N ASN A 172 1.31 -31.21 -23.83
CA ASN A 172 2.40 -30.90 -22.90
C ASN A 172 3.48 -30.07 -23.59
N LEU A 173 3.76 -30.31 -24.88
CA LEU A 173 4.68 -29.47 -25.65
C LEU A 173 4.19 -28.03 -25.78
N LEU A 174 2.89 -27.82 -26.04
CA LEU A 174 2.30 -26.48 -26.06
C LEU A 174 2.38 -25.80 -24.69
N GLU A 175 1.96 -26.51 -23.63
CA GLU A 175 2.06 -25.99 -22.25
C GLU A 175 3.51 -25.60 -21.90
N ALA A 176 4.46 -26.50 -22.13
CA ALA A 176 5.88 -26.25 -21.86
C ALA A 176 6.40 -25.03 -22.61
N THR A 177 6.01 -24.87 -23.88
CA THR A 177 6.43 -23.73 -24.70
C THR A 177 5.85 -22.42 -24.15
N LEU A 178 4.54 -22.40 -23.82
CA LEU A 178 3.89 -21.23 -23.23
C LEU A 178 4.54 -20.83 -21.89
N LEU A 179 4.80 -21.80 -21.00
CA LEU A 179 5.43 -21.55 -19.71
C LEU A 179 6.85 -20.98 -19.86
N ASN A 180 7.66 -21.53 -20.78
CA ASN A 180 9.03 -21.07 -20.97
C ASN A 180 9.12 -19.70 -21.62
N VAL A 181 8.27 -19.39 -22.61
CA VAL A 181 8.20 -18.04 -23.20
C VAL A 181 7.67 -17.04 -22.19
N ALA A 182 6.65 -17.40 -21.40
CA ALA A 182 6.16 -16.54 -20.32
C ALA A 182 7.25 -16.23 -19.29
N GLN A 183 8.05 -17.22 -18.92
CA GLN A 183 9.18 -17.04 -18.01
C GLN A 183 10.27 -16.13 -18.63
N ASP A 184 10.50 -16.19 -19.94
CA ASP A 184 11.42 -15.28 -20.62
C ASP A 184 10.91 -13.84 -20.65
N GLU A 185 9.62 -13.62 -20.95
CA GLU A 185 9.01 -12.29 -20.92
C GLU A 185 8.96 -11.72 -19.48
N ARG A 186 8.71 -12.58 -18.47
CA ARG A 186 8.82 -12.22 -17.04
C ARG A 186 10.23 -11.75 -16.68
N ARG A 187 11.28 -12.47 -17.10
CA ARG A 187 12.69 -12.03 -16.91
C ARG A 187 12.98 -10.69 -17.58
N ARG A 188 12.33 -10.41 -18.72
CA ARG A 188 12.41 -9.13 -19.44
C ARG A 188 11.52 -8.03 -18.85
N ARG A 189 10.83 -8.28 -17.73
CA ARG A 189 9.88 -7.37 -17.05
C ARG A 189 8.67 -6.99 -17.91
N ARG A 190 8.32 -7.82 -18.89
CA ARG A 190 7.14 -7.70 -19.75
C ARG A 190 5.99 -8.53 -19.18
N PHE A 191 5.44 -8.04 -18.08
CA PHE A 191 4.49 -8.79 -17.26
C PHE A 191 3.13 -9.00 -17.94
N THR A 192 2.68 -8.04 -18.75
CA THR A 192 1.42 -8.15 -19.48
C THR A 192 1.47 -9.28 -20.49
N GLU A 193 2.55 -9.37 -21.26
CA GLU A 193 2.77 -10.44 -22.24
C GLU A 193 2.91 -11.79 -21.55
N ALA A 194 3.65 -11.85 -20.44
CA ALA A 194 3.77 -13.06 -19.62
C ALA A 194 2.40 -13.52 -19.08
N ALA A 195 1.57 -12.60 -18.57
CA ALA A 195 0.24 -12.90 -18.06
C ALA A 195 -0.66 -13.53 -19.13
N VAL A 196 -0.67 -12.97 -20.34
CA VAL A 196 -1.46 -13.49 -21.47
C VAL A 196 -1.02 -14.91 -21.84
N LEU A 197 0.29 -15.18 -21.87
CA LEU A 197 0.83 -16.51 -22.17
C LEU A 197 0.45 -17.53 -21.08
N LEU A 198 0.53 -17.14 -19.80
CA LEU A 198 0.17 -17.99 -18.68
C LEU A 198 -1.33 -18.29 -18.63
N GLN A 199 -2.18 -17.29 -18.87
CA GLN A 199 -3.63 -17.47 -19.01
C GLN A 199 -3.98 -18.45 -20.13
N ARG A 200 -3.33 -18.33 -21.30
CA ARG A 200 -3.49 -19.32 -22.38
C ARG A 200 -3.05 -20.71 -21.95
N ALA A 201 -1.97 -20.85 -21.19
CA ALA A 201 -1.52 -22.14 -20.70
C ALA A 201 -2.53 -22.79 -19.73
N THR A 202 -3.28 -22.00 -18.94
CA THR A 202 -4.29 -22.53 -17.99
C THR A 202 -5.45 -23.28 -18.63
N VAL A 203 -5.70 -23.07 -19.93
CA VAL A 203 -6.80 -23.69 -20.68
C VAL A 203 -6.34 -24.83 -21.58
N VAL A 204 -5.03 -25.06 -21.74
CA VAL A 204 -4.49 -26.21 -22.51
C VAL A 204 -4.75 -27.51 -21.76
N GLN A 205 -4.48 -27.52 -20.45
CA GLN A 205 -4.74 -28.63 -19.54
C GLN A 205 -5.44 -28.08 -18.29
N VAL A 206 -6.77 -28.18 -18.27
CA VAL A 206 -7.62 -27.61 -17.20
C VAL A 206 -7.43 -28.38 -15.89
N GLU A 207 -7.01 -29.63 -15.96
CA GLU A 207 -6.76 -30.52 -14.83
C GLU A 207 -5.41 -30.28 -14.14
N VAL A 208 -4.47 -29.59 -14.79
CA VAL A 208 -3.10 -29.41 -14.28
C VAL A 208 -2.99 -28.06 -13.56
N ALA A 209 -2.46 -28.03 -12.33
CA ALA A 209 -2.34 -26.78 -11.56
C ALA A 209 -1.11 -25.94 -11.97
N ARG A 210 -0.11 -26.55 -12.60
CA ARG A 210 1.17 -25.93 -12.95
C ARG A 210 1.04 -24.55 -13.62
N PRO A 211 0.25 -24.35 -14.70
CA PRO A 211 0.09 -23.00 -15.28
C PRO A 211 -0.55 -21.98 -14.33
N CYS A 212 -1.50 -22.41 -13.48
CA CYS A 212 -2.12 -21.55 -12.48
C CYS A 212 -1.11 -21.12 -11.40
N LEU A 213 -0.22 -22.01 -10.97
CA LEU A 213 0.86 -21.69 -10.05
C LEU A 213 1.83 -20.66 -10.63
N ALA A 214 2.21 -20.82 -11.90
CA ALA A 214 3.08 -19.87 -12.59
C ALA A 214 2.42 -18.49 -12.75
N LEU A 215 1.11 -18.48 -13.07
CA LEU A 215 0.32 -17.25 -13.12
C LEU A 215 0.24 -16.57 -11.75
N MET A 216 -0.06 -17.33 -10.70
CA MET A 216 -0.11 -16.85 -9.32
C MET A 216 1.21 -16.22 -8.88
N ASP A 217 2.34 -16.90 -9.10
CA ASP A 217 3.68 -16.38 -8.73
C ASP A 217 4.00 -15.07 -9.46
N MET A 218 3.68 -14.96 -10.75
CA MET A 218 3.84 -13.71 -11.51
C MET A 218 2.94 -12.58 -10.99
N LEU A 219 1.69 -12.89 -10.63
CA LEU A 219 0.75 -11.92 -10.07
C LEU A 219 1.16 -11.44 -8.67
N ILE A 220 1.74 -12.32 -7.86
CA ILE A 220 2.37 -11.97 -6.58
C ILE A 220 3.55 -11.00 -6.82
N GLU A 221 4.41 -11.25 -7.80
CA GLU A 221 5.54 -10.35 -8.11
C GLU A 221 5.08 -8.97 -8.58
N THR A 222 3.95 -8.90 -9.28
CA THR A 222 3.41 -7.64 -9.82
C THR A 222 2.49 -6.91 -8.85
N GLY A 223 2.14 -7.53 -7.72
CA GLY A 223 1.26 -6.96 -6.71
C GLY A 223 -0.23 -7.02 -7.05
N ASP A 224 -0.62 -7.80 -8.06
CA ASP A 224 -2.03 -8.07 -8.34
C ASP A 224 -2.55 -9.18 -7.42
N TRP A 225 -2.89 -8.79 -6.19
CA TRP A 225 -3.28 -9.73 -5.13
C TRP A 225 -4.62 -10.43 -5.43
N ALA A 226 -5.57 -9.72 -6.04
CA ALA A 226 -6.87 -10.29 -6.41
C ALA A 226 -6.71 -11.34 -7.53
N GLY A 227 -5.89 -11.03 -8.54
CA GLY A 227 -5.52 -11.98 -9.57
C GLY A 227 -4.78 -13.21 -9.00
N ALA A 228 -3.82 -12.97 -8.11
CA ALA A 228 -3.06 -14.04 -7.44
C ALA A 228 -3.97 -14.96 -6.64
N GLU A 229 -4.92 -14.42 -5.87
CA GLU A 229 -5.92 -15.22 -5.15
C GLU A 229 -6.74 -16.10 -6.11
N SER A 230 -7.25 -15.53 -7.20
CA SER A 230 -8.03 -16.28 -8.19
C SER A 230 -7.21 -17.42 -8.81
N ALA A 231 -5.96 -17.16 -9.17
CA ALA A 231 -5.05 -18.17 -9.71
C ALA A 231 -4.73 -19.26 -8.66
N ALA A 232 -4.49 -18.88 -7.41
CA ALA A 232 -4.23 -19.81 -6.31
C ALA A 232 -5.42 -20.71 -6.00
N ARG A 233 -6.64 -20.16 -5.90
CA ARG A 233 -7.88 -20.94 -5.72
C ARG A 233 -8.09 -21.92 -6.86
N THR A 234 -7.81 -21.50 -8.09
CA THR A 234 -7.89 -22.38 -9.27
C THR A 234 -6.85 -23.50 -9.20
N ALA A 235 -5.61 -23.20 -8.79
CA ALA A 235 -4.58 -24.20 -8.56
C ALA A 235 -4.98 -25.22 -7.48
N ILE A 236 -5.53 -24.76 -6.36
CA ILE A 236 -6.04 -25.61 -5.26
C ILE A 236 -7.18 -26.50 -5.72
N ALA A 237 -8.11 -25.98 -6.54
CA ALA A 237 -9.21 -26.78 -7.07
C ALA A 237 -8.73 -27.95 -7.96
N ARG A 238 -7.61 -27.76 -8.66
CA ARG A 238 -6.98 -28.77 -9.53
C ARG A 238 -6.11 -29.74 -8.72
N GLU A 239 -5.30 -29.21 -7.81
CA GLU A 239 -4.39 -29.97 -6.95
C GLU A 239 -4.56 -29.56 -5.47
N PRO A 240 -5.53 -30.15 -4.74
CA PRO A 240 -5.82 -29.74 -3.36
C PRO A 240 -4.68 -29.95 -2.36
N ARG A 241 -3.74 -30.85 -2.69
CA ARG A 241 -2.54 -31.15 -1.88
C ARG A 241 -1.29 -30.41 -2.37
N ASN A 242 -1.45 -29.29 -3.06
CA ASN A 242 -0.34 -28.47 -3.50
C ASN A 242 -0.03 -27.37 -2.46
N ALA A 243 1.07 -27.53 -1.71
CA ALA A 243 1.46 -26.59 -0.66
C ALA A 243 1.74 -25.18 -1.21
N ASP A 244 2.34 -25.07 -2.40
CA ASP A 244 2.69 -23.78 -3.00
C ASP A 244 1.44 -22.96 -3.37
N ALA A 245 0.36 -23.63 -3.79
CA ALA A 245 -0.92 -22.99 -4.05
C ALA A 245 -1.55 -22.41 -2.78
N TRP A 246 -1.54 -23.18 -1.67
CA TRP A 246 -2.04 -22.72 -0.37
C TRP A 246 -1.20 -21.61 0.23
N HIS A 247 0.13 -21.69 0.09
CA HIS A 247 1.05 -20.64 0.53
C HIS A 247 0.80 -19.34 -0.26
N GLY A 248 0.71 -19.41 -1.59
CA GLY A 248 0.41 -18.26 -2.43
C GLY A 248 -0.96 -17.65 -2.14
N LEU A 249 -1.98 -18.47 -1.87
CA LEU A 249 -3.29 -18.00 -1.42
C LEU A 249 -3.19 -17.24 -0.09
N GLY A 250 -2.50 -17.81 0.90
CA GLY A 250 -2.31 -17.19 2.20
C GLY A 250 -1.58 -15.85 2.10
N PHE A 251 -0.53 -15.77 1.26
CA PHE A 251 0.18 -14.52 1.00
C PHE A 251 -0.71 -13.48 0.31
N ALA A 252 -1.44 -13.87 -0.75
CA ALA A 252 -2.32 -12.96 -1.48
C ALA A 252 -3.48 -12.43 -0.62
N LEU A 253 -4.03 -13.25 0.28
CA LEU A 253 -5.08 -12.85 1.22
C LEU A 253 -4.55 -11.92 2.32
N MET A 254 -3.35 -12.18 2.82
CA MET A 254 -2.68 -11.29 3.78
C MET A 254 -2.48 -9.90 3.18
N ARG A 255 -2.05 -9.80 1.91
CA ARG A 255 -1.88 -8.52 1.20
C ARG A 255 -3.20 -7.81 0.86
N GLN A 256 -4.33 -8.45 1.12
CA GLN A 256 -5.69 -7.89 0.99
C GLN A 256 -6.36 -7.68 2.35
N ASP A 257 -5.61 -7.72 3.46
CA ASP A 257 -6.11 -7.59 4.84
C ASP A 257 -7.10 -8.66 5.30
N ARG A 258 -7.22 -9.75 4.54
CA ARG A 258 -8.10 -10.87 4.85
C ARG A 258 -7.38 -11.86 5.76
N ASN A 259 -6.95 -11.37 6.92
CA ASN A 259 -6.04 -12.05 7.84
C ASN A 259 -6.59 -13.39 8.38
N THR A 260 -7.89 -13.50 8.60
CA THR A 260 -8.52 -14.75 9.03
C THR A 260 -8.38 -15.86 8.00
N GLU A 261 -8.77 -15.58 6.75
CA GLU A 261 -8.65 -16.53 5.63
C GLU A 261 -7.17 -16.79 5.28
N ALA A 262 -6.31 -15.78 5.38
CA ALA A 262 -4.87 -15.93 5.18
C ALA A 262 -4.27 -16.94 6.16
N ALA A 263 -4.63 -16.85 7.45
CA ALA A 263 -4.15 -17.79 8.46
C ALA A 263 -4.65 -19.22 8.20
N GLU A 264 -5.88 -19.40 7.73
CA GLU A 264 -6.40 -20.72 7.34
C GLU A 264 -5.62 -21.31 6.17
N ALA A 265 -5.40 -20.54 5.11
CA ALA A 265 -4.65 -20.98 3.94
C ALA A 265 -3.17 -21.32 4.27
N LEU A 266 -2.52 -20.52 5.12
CA LEU A 266 -1.16 -20.79 5.57
C LEU A 266 -1.05 -22.05 6.43
N ARG A 267 -2.04 -22.32 7.30
CA ARG A 267 -2.11 -23.60 8.04
C ARG A 267 -2.28 -24.78 7.11
N ALA A 268 -3.16 -24.69 6.12
CA ALA A 268 -3.35 -25.74 5.11
C ALA A 268 -2.05 -26.02 4.32
N SER A 269 -1.29 -24.97 3.96
CA SER A 269 0.02 -25.13 3.35
C SER A 269 0.99 -25.92 4.24
N LEU A 270 1.06 -25.56 5.53
CA LEU A 270 1.99 -26.15 6.50
C LEU A 270 1.63 -27.61 6.86
N GLU A 271 0.35 -27.96 6.84
CA GLU A 271 -0.12 -29.34 6.99
C GLU A 271 0.36 -30.24 5.84
N ILE A 272 0.43 -29.71 4.62
CA ILE A 272 0.91 -30.45 3.45
C ILE A 272 2.44 -30.55 3.46
N ARG A 273 3.12 -29.42 3.69
CA ARG A 273 4.58 -29.33 3.67
C ARG A 273 5.05 -28.28 4.68
N PRO A 274 5.87 -28.66 5.66
CA PRO A 274 6.53 -27.69 6.53
C PRO A 274 7.35 -26.69 5.72
N ASP A 275 7.12 -25.40 5.97
CA ASP A 275 7.77 -24.30 5.26
C ASP A 275 8.02 -23.15 6.24
N ALA A 276 9.29 -22.75 6.40
CA ALA A 276 9.66 -21.73 7.36
C ALA A 276 9.09 -20.34 7.00
N THR A 277 8.92 -20.06 5.71
CA THR A 277 8.36 -18.78 5.23
C THR A 277 6.86 -18.73 5.52
N ALA A 278 6.12 -19.78 5.19
CA ALA A 278 4.70 -19.88 5.50
C ALA A 278 4.45 -19.82 7.02
N GLN A 279 5.31 -20.44 7.83
CA GLN A 279 5.21 -20.36 9.29
C GLN A 279 5.47 -18.94 9.81
N ALA A 280 6.46 -18.22 9.26
CA ALA A 280 6.73 -16.84 9.62
C ALA A 280 5.55 -15.92 9.26
N LEU A 281 4.96 -16.10 8.07
CA LEU A 281 3.75 -15.38 7.66
C LEU A 281 2.58 -15.69 8.59
N LEU A 282 2.35 -16.96 8.95
CA LEU A 282 1.26 -17.35 9.84
C LEU A 282 1.41 -16.71 11.22
N ASN A 283 2.63 -16.66 11.77
CA ASN A 283 2.90 -16.02 13.04
C ASN A 283 2.59 -14.52 12.99
N ARG A 284 2.95 -13.85 11.89
CA ARG A 284 2.66 -12.42 11.70
C ARG A 284 1.17 -12.14 11.59
N VAL A 285 0.47 -12.86 10.72
CA VAL A 285 -0.98 -12.73 10.55
C VAL A 285 -1.71 -13.00 11.88
N SER A 286 -1.27 -14.02 12.63
CA SER A 286 -1.85 -14.34 13.94
C SER A 286 -1.60 -13.24 14.98
N LYS A 287 -0.45 -12.58 14.94
CA LYS A 287 -0.16 -11.43 15.81
C LYS A 287 -1.05 -10.24 15.48
N GLY A 288 -1.16 -9.85 14.21
CA GLY A 288 -2.02 -8.74 13.78
C GLY A 288 -3.49 -8.97 14.17
N MET A 289 -4.00 -10.19 13.97
CA MET A 289 -5.36 -10.53 14.41
C MET A 289 -5.56 -10.44 15.94
N ALA A 290 -4.53 -10.71 16.74
CA ALA A 290 -4.61 -10.59 18.20
C ALA A 290 -4.60 -9.11 18.64
N ASP A 291 -3.78 -8.28 17.98
CA ASP A 291 -3.69 -6.84 18.25
C ASP A 291 -4.99 -6.11 17.86
N GLU A 292 -5.70 -6.61 16.85
CA GLU A 292 -6.98 -6.06 16.37
C GLU A 292 -8.22 -6.72 16.98
N HIS A 293 -8.04 -7.70 17.87
CA HIS A 293 -9.16 -8.44 18.44
C HIS A 293 -10.06 -7.51 19.28
N GLY A 294 -11.36 -7.45 18.94
CA GLY A 294 -12.34 -6.62 19.63
C GLY A 294 -12.51 -5.21 19.04
N MET A 295 -11.80 -4.88 17.95
CA MET A 295 -12.02 -3.63 17.23
C MET A 295 -13.38 -3.61 16.50
N THR A 296 -13.97 -2.42 16.44
CA THR A 296 -15.15 -2.09 15.63
C THR A 296 -14.71 -1.64 14.24
N GLU A 297 -15.48 -2.00 13.22
CA GLU A 297 -15.18 -1.72 11.80
C GLU A 297 -16.16 -0.70 11.22
N GLN A 298 -15.64 0.24 10.41
CA GLN A 298 -16.43 1.19 9.63
C GLN A 298 -15.90 1.31 8.20
N HIS A 299 -16.81 1.38 7.22
CA HIS A 299 -16.48 1.42 5.80
C HIS A 299 -16.98 2.72 5.15
N LEU A 300 -16.13 3.36 4.34
CA LEU A 300 -16.52 4.35 3.33
C LEU A 300 -15.83 4.03 2.00
N SER A 301 -16.21 4.75 0.94
CA SER A 301 -15.90 4.42 -0.46
C SER A 301 -14.44 4.09 -0.75
N HIS A 302 -13.47 4.72 -0.08
CA HIS A 302 -12.04 4.48 -0.33
C HIS A 302 -11.27 3.93 0.87
N PHE A 303 -11.87 3.92 2.07
CA PHE A 303 -11.18 3.55 3.30
C PHE A 303 -12.00 2.60 4.16
N HIS A 304 -11.28 1.65 4.77
CA HIS A 304 -11.82 0.72 5.77
C HIS A 304 -11.14 0.99 7.12
N VAL A 305 -11.86 1.53 8.10
CA VAL A 305 -11.27 1.93 9.40
C VAL A 305 -11.62 0.93 10.49
N ARG A 306 -10.60 0.44 11.20
CA ARG A 306 -10.73 -0.45 12.37
C ARG A 306 -10.29 0.32 13.62
N TYR A 307 -11.05 0.29 14.70
CA TYR A 307 -10.70 0.99 15.94
C TYR A 307 -11.28 0.31 17.19
N ASP A 308 -10.70 0.57 18.36
CA ASP A 308 -11.12 -0.06 19.62
C ASP A 308 -12.45 0.54 20.16
N GLY A 309 -13.54 -0.24 20.09
CA GLY A 309 -14.82 -0.08 20.81
C GLY A 309 -15.79 1.09 20.45
N GLU A 310 -17.01 1.04 21.01
CA GLU A 310 -18.08 2.06 20.88
C GLU A 310 -17.68 3.46 21.40
N ALA A 311 -16.71 3.54 22.32
CA ALA A 311 -16.28 4.79 22.95
C ALA A 311 -15.60 5.78 21.99
N HIS A 312 -15.25 5.33 20.78
CA HIS A 312 -14.48 6.11 19.80
C HIS A 312 -15.16 6.21 18.42
N GLU A 313 -16.45 5.91 18.32
CA GLU A 313 -17.21 5.97 17.06
C GLU A 313 -17.15 7.37 16.42
N ASP A 314 -17.25 8.43 17.21
CA ASP A 314 -17.17 9.82 16.73
C ASP A 314 -15.78 10.17 16.17
N VAL A 315 -14.73 9.63 16.81
CA VAL A 315 -13.34 9.84 16.41
C VAL A 315 -13.05 9.09 15.10
N GLY A 316 -13.48 7.83 15.00
CA GLY A 316 -13.40 7.04 13.77
C GLY A 316 -14.09 7.75 12.60
N ARG A 317 -15.30 8.29 12.83
CA ARG A 317 -16.08 9.02 11.82
C ARG A 317 -15.39 10.33 11.40
N GLU A 318 -14.79 11.07 12.33
CA GLU A 318 -14.06 12.31 12.03
C GLU A 318 -12.79 12.06 11.22
N ILE A 319 -12.02 11.04 11.60
CA ILE A 319 -10.81 10.61 10.88
C ILE A 319 -11.17 10.17 9.46
N LEU A 320 -12.19 9.33 9.31
CA LEU A 320 -12.64 8.85 8.01
C LEU A 320 -13.07 9.99 7.08
N ARG A 321 -13.79 11.00 7.61
CA ARG A 321 -14.11 12.23 6.85
C ARG A 321 -12.86 13.02 6.46
N ALA A 322 -11.85 13.07 7.32
CA ALA A 322 -10.59 13.75 6.99
C ALA A 322 -9.83 13.00 5.88
N LEU A 323 -9.75 11.68 5.96
CA LEU A 323 -9.12 10.82 4.96
C LEU A 323 -9.78 10.97 3.59
N GLU A 324 -11.11 10.89 3.51
CA GLU A 324 -11.85 11.04 2.25
C GLU A 324 -11.63 12.42 1.59
N ARG A 325 -11.62 13.51 2.39
CA ARG A 325 -11.30 14.86 1.87
C ARG A 325 -9.90 14.92 1.27
N HIS A 326 -8.93 14.29 1.92
CA HIS A 326 -7.56 14.26 1.44
C HIS A 326 -7.39 13.36 0.21
N TYR A 327 -8.07 12.21 0.18
CA TYR A 327 -8.09 11.32 -0.98
C TYR A 327 -8.58 12.04 -2.23
N ALA A 328 -9.73 12.73 -2.17
CA ALA A 328 -10.26 13.46 -3.31
C ALA A 328 -9.27 14.50 -3.86
N THR A 329 -8.53 15.16 -2.96
CA THR A 329 -7.48 16.12 -3.33
C THR A 329 -6.30 15.45 -4.01
N LEU A 330 -5.81 14.33 -3.46
CA LEU A 330 -4.66 13.60 -3.98
C LEU A 330 -4.96 12.87 -5.28
N ALA A 331 -6.11 12.21 -5.39
CA ALA A 331 -6.55 11.53 -6.61
C ALA A 331 -6.63 12.52 -7.79
N SER A 332 -7.17 13.72 -7.55
CA SER A 332 -7.21 14.78 -8.56
C SER A 332 -5.81 15.32 -8.91
N ALA A 333 -4.91 15.43 -7.94
CA ALA A 333 -3.56 15.95 -8.18
C ALA A 333 -2.65 14.95 -8.90
N LEU A 334 -2.86 13.65 -8.68
CA LEU A 334 -2.06 12.57 -9.24
C LEU A 334 -2.67 11.94 -10.50
N ASP A 335 -3.90 12.33 -10.87
CA ASP A 335 -4.68 11.74 -11.97
C ASP A 335 -4.74 10.19 -11.89
N HIS A 336 -4.87 9.70 -10.65
CA HIS A 336 -4.86 8.27 -10.35
C HIS A 336 -5.82 7.96 -9.21
N GLN A 337 -6.64 6.92 -9.42
CA GLN A 337 -7.58 6.42 -8.42
C GLN A 337 -7.22 4.97 -8.08
N PRO A 338 -6.74 4.71 -6.84
CA PRO A 338 -6.61 3.35 -6.33
C PRO A 338 -7.92 2.58 -6.47
N GLN A 339 -7.85 1.36 -7.01
CA GLN A 339 -9.03 0.49 -7.13
C GLN A 339 -9.33 -0.28 -5.83
N ALA A 340 -8.33 -0.43 -4.96
CA ALA A 340 -8.47 -1.08 -3.66
C ALA A 340 -8.85 -0.06 -2.58
N THR A 341 -9.70 -0.48 -1.65
CA THR A 341 -9.95 0.25 -0.39
C THR A 341 -8.70 0.19 0.48
N ILE A 342 -8.34 1.32 1.08
CA ILE A 342 -7.16 1.46 1.94
C ILE A 342 -7.59 1.20 3.39
N PRO A 343 -7.08 0.17 4.08
CA PRO A 343 -7.42 -0.04 5.47
C PRO A 343 -6.68 0.97 6.36
N VAL A 344 -7.26 1.29 7.49
CA VAL A 344 -6.69 2.19 8.49
C VAL A 344 -7.01 1.64 9.86
N VAL A 345 -5.98 1.18 10.58
CA VAL A 345 -6.14 0.66 11.93
C VAL A 345 -5.77 1.74 12.94
N LEU A 346 -6.73 2.11 13.78
CA LEU A 346 -6.59 3.11 14.82
C LEU A 346 -6.42 2.42 16.17
N PHE A 347 -5.22 2.54 16.70
CA PHE A 347 -4.90 2.07 18.03
C PHE A 347 -4.95 3.21 19.06
N SER A 348 -5.17 2.87 20.33
CA SER A 348 -4.80 3.77 21.43
C SER A 348 -3.30 4.07 21.36
N ARG A 349 -2.85 5.20 21.92
CA ARG A 349 -1.44 5.62 21.79
C ARG A 349 -0.46 4.54 22.28
N GLN A 350 -0.79 3.83 23.36
CA GLN A 350 0.05 2.76 23.89
C GLN A 350 0.00 1.52 22.98
N ALA A 351 -1.21 1.08 22.60
CA ALA A 351 -1.40 -0.05 21.71
C ALA A 351 -0.75 0.16 20.32
N TYR A 352 -0.73 1.39 19.82
CA TYR A 352 -0.03 1.73 18.57
C TYR A 352 1.46 1.44 18.65
N TYR A 353 2.11 1.81 19.76
CA TYR A 353 3.55 1.55 19.91
C TYR A 353 3.84 0.06 20.11
N ASP A 354 2.97 -0.64 20.85
CA ASP A 354 3.11 -2.07 21.13
C ASP A 354 2.88 -2.92 19.86
N ALA A 355 1.89 -2.55 19.03
CA ALA A 355 1.56 -3.22 17.77
C ALA A 355 2.53 -2.87 16.64
N ALA A 356 2.73 -1.58 16.35
CA ALA A 356 3.50 -1.12 15.18
C ALA A 356 5.02 -1.07 15.39
N GLY A 357 5.51 -1.21 16.63
CA GLY A 357 6.93 -1.03 16.97
C GLY A 357 7.46 0.37 16.58
N ALA A 358 6.56 1.34 16.44
CA ALA A 358 6.86 2.63 15.84
C ALA A 358 7.52 3.58 16.87
N PRO A 359 8.39 4.52 16.43
CA PRO A 359 8.97 5.49 17.35
C PRO A 359 7.91 6.34 18.04
N VAL A 360 8.17 6.72 19.30
CA VAL A 360 7.25 7.50 20.17
C VAL A 360 6.85 8.87 19.57
N TRP A 361 7.58 9.36 18.58
CA TRP A 361 7.28 10.61 17.86
C TRP A 361 6.36 10.42 16.64
N SER A 362 6.15 9.19 16.19
CA SER A 362 5.24 8.90 15.08
C SER A 362 3.80 8.81 15.60
N GLY A 363 2.87 9.41 14.87
CA GLY A 363 1.42 9.32 15.10
C GLY A 363 0.70 8.48 14.04
N GLY A 364 1.47 7.78 13.20
CA GLY A 364 0.99 6.96 12.11
C GLY A 364 2.18 6.41 11.33
N VAL A 365 2.06 5.15 10.91
CA VAL A 365 3.01 4.46 10.04
C VAL A 365 2.19 3.90 8.89
N TYR A 366 2.69 4.15 7.68
CA TYR A 366 2.25 3.39 6.52
C TYR A 366 3.03 2.07 6.55
N ASP A 367 2.32 0.99 6.83
CA ASP A 367 2.84 -0.35 6.69
C ASP A 367 2.35 -0.90 5.35
N SER A 368 3.28 -1.34 4.50
CA SER A 368 2.91 -1.93 3.21
C SER A 368 2.26 -3.31 3.35
N LEU A 369 2.14 -3.81 4.58
CA LEU A 369 1.43 -5.05 4.92
C LEU A 369 -0.09 -4.90 4.82
N ASP A 370 -0.62 -3.76 5.26
CA ASP A 370 -2.05 -3.48 5.31
C ASP A 370 -2.45 -2.50 4.19
N GLY A 371 -1.98 -2.66 2.95
CA GLY A 371 -2.38 -1.81 1.82
C GLY A 371 -1.72 -0.43 1.74
#